data_AF-A0AAV5MTF2-F1
#
_entry.id   AF-A0AAV5MTF2-F1
#
_cell.length_a   1.000
_cell.length_b   1.000
_cell.length_c   1.000
_cell.angle_alpha   90.00
_cell.angle_beta   90.00
_cell.angle_gamma   90.00
#
_symmetry.space_group_name_H-M   'P 1'
#
loop_
_entity.id
_entity.type
_entity.pdbx_description
1 polymer ?
#
loop_
_entity_poly.entity_id
_entity_poly.type
_entity_poly.pdbx_seq_one_letter_code
_entity_poly.pdbx_strand_id
1 'polypeptide(L)'
;MNSTQWATLTEFVKYLGRIGECKVEETPKGWFITSIDRDSETVFKEKQKNKRMKMEMSEEEKKEREIQKQIEKAEQLMPLNPDAEKEKKQKLLL
;
A
#
# COMPACT_ATOMS: atom_id res chain seq x y z
N MET A 1 -1.11 42.66 -14.02
CA MET A 1 0.17 41.97 -13.79
C MET A 1 1.00 42.11 -15.07
N ASN A 2 1.98 43.02 -15.09
CA ASN A 2 2.37 43.76 -16.31
C ASN A 2 2.97 42.95 -17.48
N SER A 3 3.45 41.73 -17.23
CA SER A 3 4.05 40.87 -18.26
C SER A 3 3.25 39.58 -18.51
N THR A 4 1.96 39.59 -18.13
CA THR A 4 1.10 38.43 -18.26
C THR A 4 -0.29 38.82 -18.75
N GLN A 5 -1.04 37.84 -19.26
CA GLN A 5 -2.43 38.04 -19.69
C GLN A 5 -3.41 38.35 -18.54
N TRP A 6 -2.99 38.19 -17.27
CA TRP A 6 -3.88 38.38 -16.12
C TRP A 6 -3.87 39.82 -15.60
N ALA A 7 -5.06 40.32 -15.29
CA ALA A 7 -5.22 41.68 -14.77
C ALA A 7 -4.63 41.79 -13.36
N THR A 8 -4.84 40.76 -12.53
CA THR A 8 -4.42 40.74 -11.11
C THR A 8 -3.58 39.52 -10.76
N LEU A 9 -2.75 39.65 -9.72
CA LEU A 9 -1.99 38.52 -9.16
C LEU A 9 -2.93 37.40 -8.68
N THR A 10 -4.04 37.76 -8.04
CA THR A 10 -5.06 36.80 -7.55
C THR A 10 -5.63 35.96 -8.68
N GLU A 11 -5.92 36.57 -9.83
CA GLU A 11 -6.44 35.87 -11.00
C GLU A 11 -5.41 34.86 -11.54
N PHE A 12 -4.14 35.26 -11.62
CA PHE A 12 -3.05 34.38 -12.02
C PHE A 12 -2.87 33.19 -11.05
N VAL A 13 -2.85 33.45 -9.74
CA VAL A 13 -2.67 32.40 -8.72
C VAL A 13 -3.84 31.41 -8.72
N LYS A 14 -5.07 31.90 -8.86
CA LYS A 14 -6.26 31.03 -9.00
C LYS A 14 -6.20 30.20 -10.29
N TYR A 15 -5.69 30.78 -11.39
CA TYR A 15 -5.47 30.04 -12.63
C TYR A 15 -4.45 28.89 -12.44
N LEU A 16 -3.30 29.16 -11.79
CA LEU A 16 -2.29 28.12 -11.49
C LEU A 16 -2.86 26.97 -10.65
N GLY A 17 -3.71 27.28 -9.66
CA GLY A 17 -4.41 26.26 -8.88
C GLY A 17 -5.40 25.42 -9.71
N ARG A 18 -6.11 26.04 -10.67
CA ARG A 18 -7.08 25.35 -11.55
C ARG A 18 -6.42 24.38 -12.53
N ILE A 19 -5.29 24.76 -13.11
CA ILE A 19 -4.51 23.87 -14.00
C ILE A 19 -3.78 22.77 -13.20
N GLY A 20 -3.64 22.97 -11.88
CA GLY A 20 -3.06 22.03 -10.94
C GLY A 20 -1.54 21.92 -11.03
N GLU A 21 -0.88 22.84 -11.74
CA GLU A 21 0.59 22.92 -11.80
C GLU A 21 1.20 23.30 -10.44
N CYS A 22 0.42 23.99 -9.60
CA CYS A 22 0.87 24.37 -8.26
C CYS A 22 -0.25 24.17 -7.24
N LYS A 23 0.15 23.84 -6.01
CA LYS A 23 -0.71 23.97 -4.84
C LYS A 23 -0.68 25.43 -4.40
N VAL A 24 -1.85 26.04 -4.30
CA VAL A 24 -1.99 27.45 -3.93
C VAL A 24 -2.75 27.58 -2.62
N GLU A 25 -2.25 28.43 -1.72
CA GLU A 25 -2.84 28.67 -0.40
C GLU A 25 -2.93 30.18 -0.16
N GLU A 26 -4.11 30.64 0.26
CA GLU A 26 -4.33 32.03 0.66
C GLU A 26 -4.15 32.15 2.17
N THR A 27 -3.28 33.05 2.61
CA THR A 27 -3.06 33.34 4.02
C THR A 27 -3.21 34.84 4.27
N PRO A 28 -3.35 35.29 5.54
CA PRO A 28 -3.36 36.71 5.86
C PRO A 28 -2.09 37.47 5.43
N LYS A 29 -0.98 36.74 5.20
CA LYS A 29 0.30 37.31 4.72
C LYS A 29 0.39 37.37 3.19
N GLY A 30 -0.60 36.87 2.47
CA GLY A 30 -0.64 36.80 1.01
C GLY A 30 -0.74 35.35 0.48
N TRP A 31 -0.41 35.21 -0.80
CA TRP A 31 -0.47 33.95 -1.54
C TRP A 31 0.80 33.11 -1.37
N PHE A 32 0.63 31.85 -1.01
CA PHE A 32 1.69 30.85 -0.96
C PHE A 32 1.50 29.85 -2.09
N ILE A 33 2.58 29.56 -2.82
CA ILE A 33 2.56 28.67 -3.98
C ILE A 33 3.62 27.58 -3.76
N THR A 34 3.21 26.32 -3.85
CA THR A 34 4.11 25.17 -3.84
C THR A 34 4.05 24.51 -5.22
N SER A 35 5.21 24.40 -5.88
CA SER A 35 5.32 23.72 -7.17
C SER A 35 4.97 22.25 -7.01
N ILE A 36 4.14 21.71 -7.90
CA ILE A 36 3.86 20.28 -7.96
C ILE A 36 4.79 19.70 -9.02
N ASP A 37 5.72 18.85 -8.59
CA ASP A 37 6.62 18.18 -9.51
C ASP A 37 5.87 17.07 -10.25
N ARG A 38 5.51 17.34 -11.51
CA ARG A 38 4.75 16.42 -12.39
C ARG A 38 5.66 15.73 -13.39
N ASP A 39 6.92 15.48 -13.04
CA ASP A 39 7.82 14.76 -13.92
C ASP A 39 7.21 13.40 -14.29
N SER A 40 6.85 13.23 -15.57
CA SER A 40 6.03 12.10 -16.03
C SER A 40 6.69 10.76 -15.72
N GLU A 41 8.02 10.77 -15.64
CA GLU A 41 8.85 9.63 -15.27
C GLU A 41 8.64 9.24 -13.81
N THR A 42 8.56 10.21 -12.89
CA THR A 42 8.35 9.98 -11.45
C THR A 42 6.95 9.43 -11.19
N VAL A 43 5.92 10.03 -11.80
CA VAL A 43 4.54 9.55 -11.69
C VAL A 43 4.37 8.15 -12.30
N PHE A 44 5.04 7.86 -13.43
CA PHE A 44 5.00 6.54 -14.03
C PHE A 44 5.72 5.49 -13.16
N LYS A 45 6.92 5.81 -12.64
CA LYS A 45 7.67 4.94 -11.73
C LYS A 45 6.87 4.62 -10.48
N GLU A 46 6.21 5.62 -9.88
CA GLU A 46 5.39 5.41 -8.68
C GLU A 46 4.17 4.53 -8.97
N LYS A 47 3.48 4.76 -10.11
CA LYS A 47 2.37 3.90 -10.54
C LYS A 47 2.82 2.46 -10.81
N GLN A 48 3.99 2.26 -11.41
CA GLN A 48 4.58 0.94 -11.62
C GLN A 48 4.95 0.26 -10.30
N LYS A 49 5.56 0.99 -9.36
CA LYS A 49 5.90 0.48 -8.03
C LYS A 49 4.66 0.05 -7.25
N ASN A 50 3.61 0.88 -7.23
CA ASN A 50 2.35 0.54 -6.57
C ASN A 50 1.65 -0.66 -7.22
N LYS A 51 1.72 -0.81 -8.55
CA LYS A 51 1.21 -2.01 -9.22
C LYS A 51 1.98 -3.26 -8.81
N ARG A 52 3.32 -3.20 -8.76
CA ARG A 52 4.18 -4.31 -8.35
C ARG A 52 3.88 -4.73 -6.91
N MET A 53 3.82 -3.78 -5.97
CA MET A 53 3.51 -4.06 -4.57
C MET A 53 2.14 -4.72 -4.38
N LYS A 54 1.11 -4.25 -5.10
CA LYS A 54 -0.22 -4.88 -5.05
C LYS A 54 -0.22 -6.32 -5.58
N MET A 55 0.53 -6.58 -6.65
CA MET A 55 0.66 -7.93 -7.19
C MET A 55 1.42 -8.84 -6.23
N GLU A 56 2.53 -8.35 -5.66
CA GLU A 56 3.35 -9.09 -4.71
C GLU A 56 2.57 -9.48 -3.45
N MET A 57 1.82 -8.54 -2.86
CA MET A 57 0.94 -8.80 -1.73
C MET A 57 -0.13 -9.85 -2.06
N SER A 58 -0.76 -9.76 -3.24
CA SER A 58 -1.76 -10.75 -3.66
C SER A 58 -1.16 -12.14 -3.86
N GLU A 59 0.06 -12.24 -4.37
CA GLU A 59 0.76 -13.51 -4.55
C GLU A 59 1.21 -14.11 -3.21
N GLU A 60 1.63 -13.27 -2.26
CA GLU A 60 1.97 -13.69 -0.90
C GLU A 60 0.75 -14.28 -0.16
N GLU A 61 -0.42 -13.61 -0.23
CA GLU A 61 -1.67 -14.13 0.35
C GLU A 61 -2.13 -15.46 -0.27
N LYS A 62 -1.82 -15.71 -1.55
CA LYS A 62 -2.11 -16.99 -2.19
C LYS A 62 -1.17 -18.08 -1.69
N LYS A 63 0.13 -17.79 -1.61
CA LYS A 63 1.14 -18.73 -1.10
C LYS A 63 0.87 -19.10 0.35
N GLU A 64 0.53 -18.13 1.19
CA GLU A 64 0.21 -18.40 2.60
C GLU A 64 -1.00 -19.33 2.72
N ARG A 65 -2.06 -19.12 1.92
CA ARG A 65 -3.21 -20.03 1.87
C ARG A 65 -2.86 -21.43 1.39
N GLU A 66 -1.94 -21.57 0.43
CA GLU A 66 -1.48 -22.88 -0.03
C GLU A 66 -0.66 -23.60 1.04
N ILE A 67 0.24 -22.90 1.73
CA ILE A 67 1.03 -23.44 2.83
C ILE A 67 0.11 -23.93 3.96
N GLN A 68 -0.87 -23.12 4.37
CA GLN A 68 -1.84 -23.51 5.40
C GLN A 68 -2.60 -24.78 5.02
N LYS A 69 -3.06 -24.88 3.76
CA LYS A 69 -3.73 -26.09 3.26
C LYS A 69 -2.82 -27.32 3.27
N GLN A 70 -1.53 -27.16 3.01
CA GLN A 70 -0.57 -28.26 3.07
C GLN A 70 -0.31 -28.71 4.51
N ILE A 71 -0.22 -27.76 5.44
CA ILE A 71 -0.09 -28.05 6.88
C ILE A 71 -1.33 -28.83 7.37
N GLU A 72 -2.53 -28.34 7.08
CA GLU A 72 -3.78 -28.99 7.50
C GLU A 72 -3.89 -30.41 6.95
N LYS A 73 -3.54 -30.61 5.67
CA LYS A 73 -3.50 -31.96 5.07
C LYS A 73 -2.46 -32.86 5.73
N ALA A 74 -1.28 -32.33 6.07
CA ALA A 74 -0.23 -33.08 6.73
C ALA A 74 -0.63 -33.47 8.16
N GLU A 75 -1.30 -32.58 8.90
CA GLU A 75 -1.85 -32.88 10.23
C GLU A 75 -2.94 -33.96 10.16
N GLN A 76 -3.80 -33.95 9.14
CA GLN A 76 -4.81 -35.00 8.94
C GLN A 76 -4.21 -36.34 8.51
N LEU A 77 -3.12 -36.32 7.75
CA LEU A 77 -2.42 -37.53 7.28
C LEU A 77 -1.43 -38.08 8.30
N MET A 78 -1.03 -37.31 9.31
CA MET A 78 -0.29 -37.84 10.45
C MET A 78 -1.25 -38.71 11.28
N PRO A 79 -1.09 -40.04 11.30
CA PRO A 79 -1.86 -40.86 12.22
C PRO A 79 -1.52 -40.41 13.64
N LEU A 80 -2.53 -39.96 14.39
CA LEU A 80 -2.49 -39.82 15.85
C LEU A 80 -1.81 -41.07 16.40
N ASN A 81 -0.56 -40.93 16.83
CA ASN A 81 0.30 -42.04 17.22
C ASN A 81 -0.39 -42.83 18.35
N PRO A 82 -0.98 -44.02 18.09
CA PRO A 82 -1.83 -44.72 19.06
C PRO A 82 -1.07 -45.19 20.29
N ASP A 83 0.26 -45.15 20.24
CA ASP A 83 1.14 -45.58 21.33
C ASP A 83 1.31 -44.50 22.41
N ALA A 84 0.94 -43.25 22.16
CA ALA A 84 0.93 -42.20 23.20
C ALA A 84 -0.21 -42.39 24.23
N GLU A 85 -1.31 -43.05 23.86
CA GLU A 85 -2.40 -43.38 24.80
C GLU A 85 -2.05 -44.58 25.69
N LYS A 86 -1.27 -45.54 25.19
CA LYS A 86 -0.84 -46.71 25.98
C LYS A 86 0.15 -46.31 27.07
N GLU A 87 1.07 -45.40 26.78
CA GLU A 87 2.07 -44.92 27.75
C GLU A 87 1.43 -44.15 28.92
N LYS A 88 0.35 -43.38 28.66
CA LYS A 88 -0.42 -42.70 29.70
C LYS A 88 -1.20 -43.66 30.60
N LYS A 89 -1.80 -44.72 30.06
CA LYS A 89 -2.53 -45.73 30.86
C LYS A 89 -1.60 -46.56 31.73
N GLN A 90 -0.39 -46.84 31.26
CA GLN A 90 0.57 -47.67 32.00
C GLN A 90 1.22 -46.93 33.18
N LYS A 91 1.40 -45.60 33.08
CA LYS A 91 1.84 -44.74 34.19
C LYS A 91 0.75 -44.45 35.23
N LEU A 92 -0.52 -44.60 34.90
CA LEU A 92 -1.64 -44.38 35.82
C LEU A 92 -1.94 -45.62 36.68
N LEU A 93 -1.38 -46.78 36.31
CA LEU A 93 -1.58 -48.08 36.98
C LEU A 93 -0.39 -48.50 37.87
N LEU A 94 0.59 -47.61 38.07
CA LEU A 94 1.76 -47.77 38.94
C LEU A 94 1.74 -46.69 40.01
#